data_AF-A0A3C1A4H8-F1
#
_entry.id   AF-A0A3C1A4H8-F1
#
_cell.length_a   1.000
_cell.length_b   1.000
_cell.length_c   1.000
_cell.angle_alpha   90.00
_cell.angle_beta   90.00
_cell.angle_gamma   90.00
#
_symmetry.space_group_name_H-M   'P 1'
#
loop_
_entity.id
_entity.type
_entity.pdbx_description
1 polymer ?
#
loop_
_entity_poly.entity_id
_entity_poly.type
_entity_poly.pdbx_seq_one_letter_code
_entity_poly.pdbx_strand_id
1 'polypeptide(L)'
;MEKCNFDFYYGNEAEQFNFYRIPKVLFTDERFAKISVEAKVLYGLLLDRMCLSVKNGWIDEENRVYIYFKLEEVTECLNIGKDKCIKLFSELDVKNGIGLIHRKKQGLG
;
A
#
# COMPACT_ATOMS: atom_id res chain seq x y z
N MET A 1 12.50 5.50 42.19
CA MET A 1 12.30 5.26 40.74
C MET A 1 10.82 4.98 40.54
N GLU A 2 10.09 5.92 39.95
CA GLU A 2 8.70 5.70 39.55
C GLU A 2 8.66 4.55 38.52
N LYS A 3 7.82 3.56 38.78
CA LYS A 3 7.48 2.55 37.78
C LYS A 3 6.63 3.26 36.72
N CYS A 4 7.15 3.39 35.50
CA CYS A 4 6.31 3.67 34.34
C CYS A 4 5.34 2.50 34.19
N ASN A 5 4.11 2.69 34.66
CA ASN A 5 3.02 1.77 34.41
C ASN A 5 2.60 2.00 32.96
N PHE A 6 3.15 1.21 32.04
CA PHE A 6 2.64 1.15 30.69
C PHE A 6 1.33 0.38 30.77
N ASP A 7 0.20 1.09 30.77
CA ASP A 7 -1.10 0.47 30.57
C ASP A 7 -1.05 -0.26 29.22
N PHE A 8 -1.04 -1.58 29.28
CA PHE A 8 -0.99 -2.44 28.11
C PHE A 8 -2.27 -2.21 27.31
N TYR A 9 -2.14 -1.74 26.07
CA TYR A 9 -3.26 -1.56 25.14
C TYR A 9 -4.08 -2.85 25.07
N TYR A 10 -5.31 -2.82 25.58
CA TYR A 10 -6.17 -4.00 25.63
C TYR A 10 -6.81 -4.18 24.25
N GLY A 11 -6.33 -5.16 23.48
CA GLY A 11 -6.98 -5.77 22.30
C GLY A 11 -7.71 -4.81 21.35
N ASN A 12 -8.97 -4.47 21.68
CA ASN A 12 -9.82 -3.54 20.91
C ASN A 12 -9.23 -2.12 20.76
N GLU A 13 -8.46 -1.64 21.74
CA GLU A 13 -7.80 -0.33 21.65
C GLU A 13 -6.63 -0.35 20.65
N ALA A 14 -5.92 -1.48 20.54
CA ALA A 14 -4.83 -1.64 19.58
C ALA A 14 -5.35 -1.66 18.13
N GLU A 15 -6.55 -2.20 17.89
CA GLU A 15 -7.19 -2.15 16.57
C GLU A 15 -7.65 -0.74 16.18
N GLN A 16 -8.01 0.13 17.12
CA GLN A 16 -8.35 1.53 16.83
C GLN A 16 -7.16 2.33 16.27
N PHE A 17 -5.93 1.88 16.51
CA PHE A 17 -4.72 2.47 15.95
C PHE A 17 -4.28 1.83 14.63
N ASN A 18 -5.03 0.85 14.11
CA ASN A 18 -4.74 0.23 12.82
C ASN A 18 -5.45 0.98 11.70
N PHE A 19 -4.77 1.98 11.13
CA PHE A 19 -5.29 2.80 10.04
C PHE A 19 -4.39 2.75 8.80
N TYR A 20 -5.01 2.75 7.63
CA TYR A 20 -4.28 2.96 6.39
C TYR A 20 -3.86 4.42 6.25
N ARG A 21 -2.57 4.62 6.02
CA ARG A 21 -1.99 5.96 5.80
C ARG A 21 -2.00 6.28 4.31
N ILE A 22 -2.81 7.27 3.94
CA ILE A 22 -2.83 7.80 2.57
C ILE A 22 -2.09 9.14 2.57
N PRO A 23 -1.01 9.30 1.79
CA PRO A 23 -0.27 10.56 1.73
C PRO A 23 -1.16 11.71 1.26
N LYS A 24 -1.22 12.78 2.06
CA LYS A 24 -2.01 13.99 1.73
C LYS A 24 -1.59 14.61 0.38
N VAL A 25 -0.33 14.44 -0.01
CA VAL A 25 0.19 14.91 -1.30
C VAL A 25 -0.62 14.39 -2.48
N LEU A 26 -1.20 13.18 -2.38
CA LEU A 26 -2.05 12.61 -3.43
C LEU A 26 -3.33 13.43 -3.66
N PHE A 27 -3.74 14.26 -2.70
CA PHE A 27 -4.94 15.10 -2.78
C PHE A 27 -4.61 16.58 -2.97
N THR A 28 -3.42 17.03 -2.57
CA THR A 28 -3.06 18.45 -2.61
C THR A 28 -2.23 18.85 -3.83
N ASP A 29 -1.47 17.93 -4.40
CA ASP A 29 -0.58 18.22 -5.52
C ASP A 29 -1.27 17.90 -6.86
N GLU A 30 -1.26 18.86 -7.78
CA GLU A 30 -1.94 18.78 -9.07
C GLU A 30 -1.45 17.60 -9.93
N ARG A 31 -0.21 17.14 -9.73
CA ARG A 31 0.34 15.97 -10.42
C ARG A 31 -0.51 14.72 -10.20
N PHE A 32 -1.16 14.61 -9.04
CA PHE A 32 -1.99 13.47 -8.67
C PHE A 32 -3.50 13.75 -8.84
N ALA A 33 -3.88 14.90 -9.40
CA ALA A 33 -5.29 15.28 -9.55
C ALA A 33 -6.07 14.31 -10.44
N LYS A 34 -5.41 13.72 -11.44
CA LYS A 34 -6.03 12.78 -12.40
C LYS A 34 -6.18 11.35 -11.88
N ILE A 35 -5.59 11.03 -10.73
CA ILE A 35 -5.66 9.69 -10.14
C ILE A 35 -7.00 9.52 -9.45
N SER A 36 -7.65 8.39 -9.68
CA SER A 36 -8.89 8.06 -8.96
C SER A 36 -8.66 7.98 -7.45
N VAL A 37 -9.68 8.34 -6.66
CA VAL A 37 -9.60 8.22 -5.19
C VAL A 37 -9.30 6.79 -4.77
N GLU A 38 -9.86 5.80 -5.48
CA GLU A 38 -9.63 4.38 -5.23
C GLU A 38 -8.18 3.98 -5.49
N ALA A 39 -7.53 4.52 -6.53
CA ALA A 39 -6.10 4.30 -6.75
C ALA A 39 -5.24 4.96 -5.66
N LYS A 40 -5.66 6.11 -5.11
CA LYS A 40 -4.98 6.73 -3.95
C LYS A 40 -5.10 5.87 -2.69
N VAL A 41 -6.28 5.27 -2.46
CA VAL A 41 -6.50 4.30 -1.37
C VAL A 41 -5.64 3.06 -1.57
N LEU A 42 -5.62 2.49 -2.79
CA LEU A 42 -4.76 1.37 -3.14
C LEU A 42 -3.29 1.68 -2.84
N TYR A 43 -2.80 2.87 -3.21
CA TYR A 43 -1.44 3.27 -2.88
C TYR A 43 -1.18 3.29 -1.37
N GLY A 44 -2.14 3.73 -0.56
CA GLY A 44 -2.07 3.63 0.91
C GLY A 44 -1.90 2.18 1.41
N LEU A 45 -2.63 1.23 0.82
CA LEU A 45 -2.48 -0.21 1.12
C LEU A 45 -1.07 -0.72 0.76
N LEU A 46 -0.53 -0.29 -0.38
CA LEU A 46 0.82 -0.67 -0.82
C LEU A 46 1.89 -0.15 0.13
N LEU A 47 1.76 1.08 0.64
CA LEU A 47 2.68 1.65 1.62
C LEU A 47 2.65 0.90 2.95
N ASP A 48 1.46 0.46 3.37
CA ASP A 48 1.32 -0.36 4.58
C ASP A 48 2.03 -1.71 4.42
N ARG A 49 1.80 -2.39 3.28
CA ARG A 49 2.52 -3.63 2.94
C ARG A 49 4.04 -3.43 2.81
N MET A 50 4.48 -2.29 2.27
CA MET A 50 5.90 -1.95 2.19
C MET A 50 6.53 -1.87 3.59
N CYS A 51 5.83 -1.27 4.56
CA CYS A 51 6.33 -1.22 5.94
C CYS A 51 6.54 -2.62 6.54
N LEU A 52 5.72 -3.62 6.17
CA LEU A 52 5.93 -5.02 6.54
C LEU A 52 7.11 -5.65 5.79
N SER A 53 7.25 -5.37 4.50
CA SER A 53 8.37 -5.86 3.68
C SER A 53 9.73 -5.36 4.17
N VAL A 54 9.83 -4.11 4.63
CA VAL A 54 11.04 -3.60 5.29
C VAL A 54 11.39 -4.42 6.52
N LYS A 55 10.39 -4.70 7.38
CA LYS A 55 10.59 -5.49 8.61
C LYS A 55 11.01 -6.93 8.30
N ASN A 56 10.53 -7.49 7.19
CA ASN A 56 10.86 -8.84 6.73
C ASN A 56 12.16 -8.91 5.90
N GLY A 57 12.83 -7.78 5.65
CA GLY A 57 14.06 -7.73 4.87
C GLY A 57 13.87 -8.01 3.37
N TRP A 58 12.69 -7.73 2.81
CA TRP A 58 12.42 -7.90 1.38
C TRP A 58 13.01 -6.74 0.59
N ILE A 59 14.31 -6.85 0.32
CA ILE A 59 15.13 -5.86 -0.34
C ILE A 59 15.81 -6.54 -1.53
N ASP A 60 15.81 -5.88 -2.69
CA ASP A 60 16.49 -6.38 -3.89
C ASP A 60 18.00 -6.06 -3.88
N GLU A 61 18.71 -6.53 -4.91
CA GLU A 61 20.16 -6.34 -5.07
C GLU A 61 20.59 -4.87 -5.18
N GLU A 62 19.66 -3.96 -5.51
CA GLU A 62 19.87 -2.51 -5.60
C GLU A 62 19.44 -1.79 -4.31
N ASN A 63 19.23 -2.53 -3.22
CA ASN A 63 18.76 -2.01 -1.94
C ASN A 63 17.36 -1.36 -1.99
N ARG A 64 16.50 -1.80 -2.91
CA ARG A 64 15.12 -1.34 -3.03
C ARG A 64 14.16 -2.31 -2.36
N VAL A 65 13.27 -1.76 -1.55
CA VAL A 65 12.21 -2.54 -0.90
C VAL A 65 11.16 -2.92 -1.94
N TYR A 66 10.80 -4.19 -2.01
CA TYR A 66 9.72 -4.66 -2.85
C TYR A 66 8.65 -5.38 -2.03
N ILE A 67 7.44 -5.44 -2.57
CA ILE A 67 6.29 -6.08 -1.92
C ILE A 67 5.78 -7.21 -2.81
N TYR A 68 5.44 -8.34 -2.19
CA TYR A 68 4.56 -9.32 -2.80
C TYR A 68 3.13 -8.98 -2.40
N PHE A 69 2.31 -8.64 -3.38
CA PHE A 69 0.90 -8.38 -3.15
C PHE A 69 0.09 -8.90 -4.33
N LYS A 70 -0.71 -9.94 -4.07
CA LYS A 70 -1.47 -10.61 -5.12
C LYS A 70 -2.67 -9.75 -5.52
N LEU A 71 -3.10 -9.89 -6.77
CA LEU A 71 -4.27 -9.18 -7.28
C LEU A 71 -5.53 -9.57 -6.48
N GLU A 72 -5.62 -10.84 -6.10
CA GLU A 72 -6.70 -11.43 -5.31
C GLU A 72 -6.83 -10.75 -3.93
N GLU A 73 -5.72 -10.55 -3.23
CA GLU A 73 -5.71 -9.86 -1.93
C GLU A 73 -6.24 -8.43 -2.06
N VAL A 74 -5.86 -7.71 -3.13
CA VAL A 74 -6.37 -6.35 -3.37
C VAL A 74 -7.86 -6.35 -3.67
N THR A 75 -8.31 -7.29 -4.49
CA THR A 75 -9.74 -7.40 -4.80
C THR A 75 -10.58 -7.71 -3.57
N GLU A 76 -10.07 -8.53 -2.66
CA GLU A 76 -10.72 -8.83 -1.38
C GLU A 76 -10.69 -7.61 -0.44
N CYS A 77 -9.53 -6.95 -0.28
CA CYS A 77 -9.41 -5.78 0.60
C CYS A 77 -10.28 -4.59 0.18
N LEU A 78 -10.40 -4.35 -1.13
CA LEU A 78 -11.18 -3.22 -1.66
C LEU A 78 -12.59 -3.62 -2.08
N ASN A 79 -12.94 -4.91 -2.04
CA ASN A 79 -14.19 -5.47 -2.53
C ASN A 79 -14.51 -5.03 -3.98
N ILE A 80 -13.54 -5.21 -4.88
CA ILE A 80 -13.65 -4.79 -6.30
C ILE A 80 -13.43 -5.97 -7.25
N GLY A 81 -14.02 -5.88 -8.45
CA GLY A 81 -13.77 -6.83 -9.53
C GLY A 81 -12.33 -6.77 -10.05
N LYS A 82 -11.84 -7.89 -10.61
CA LYS A 82 -10.48 -8.03 -11.15
C LYS A 82 -10.15 -6.97 -12.21
N ASP A 83 -11.06 -6.69 -13.12
CA ASP A 83 -10.86 -5.68 -14.18
C ASP A 83 -10.63 -4.28 -13.61
N LYS A 84 -11.38 -3.93 -12.57
CA LYS A 84 -11.22 -2.65 -11.87
C LYS A 84 -9.89 -2.61 -11.13
N CYS A 85 -9.53 -3.68 -10.42
CA CYS A 85 -8.23 -3.80 -9.76
C CYS A 85 -7.07 -3.61 -10.74
N ILE A 86 -7.11 -4.25 -11.91
CA ILE A 86 -6.11 -4.10 -12.96
C ILE A 86 -6.00 -2.65 -13.44
N LYS A 87 -7.14 -1.96 -13.61
CA LYS A 87 -7.17 -0.52 -13.98
C LYS A 87 -6.54 0.36 -12.90
N LEU A 88 -6.88 0.15 -11.62
CA LEU A 88 -6.30 0.92 -10.51
C LEU A 88 -4.79 0.74 -10.45
N PHE A 89 -4.29 -0.49 -10.59
CA PHE A 89 -2.85 -0.72 -10.69
C PHE A 89 -2.24 -0.05 -11.92
N SER A 90 -2.94 -0.03 -13.06
CA SER A 90 -2.46 0.63 -14.27
C SER A 90 -2.39 2.16 -14.12
N GLU A 91 -3.29 2.79 -13.35
CA GLU A 91 -3.24 4.22 -13.04
C GLU A 91 -2.00 4.60 -12.21
N LEU A 92 -1.55 3.71 -11.33
CA LEU A 92 -0.39 3.92 -10.48
C LEU A 92 0.92 3.53 -11.17
N ASP A 93 0.88 2.63 -12.15
CA ASP A 93 2.06 2.04 -12.80
C ASP A 93 2.84 3.04 -13.66
N VAL A 94 4.15 2.87 -13.75
CA VAL A 94 5.05 3.70 -14.58
C VAL A 94 4.80 3.58 -16.09
N LYS A 95 4.27 2.45 -16.58
CA LYS A 95 4.09 2.23 -18.02
C LYS A 95 2.89 2.99 -18.59
N ASN A 96 1.81 3.04 -17.83
CA ASN A 96 0.50 3.51 -18.31
C ASN A 96 -0.09 4.65 -17.47
N GLY A 97 0.48 4.93 -16.31
CA GLY A 97 -0.09 5.80 -15.29
C GLY A 97 0.90 6.83 -14.78
N ILE A 98 0.74 7.24 -13.52
CA ILE A 98 1.52 8.33 -12.92
C ILE A 98 2.95 7.93 -12.51
N GLY A 99 3.25 6.63 -12.45
CA GLY A 99 4.57 6.13 -12.03
C GLY A 99 4.83 6.11 -10.53
N LEU A 100 3.79 5.94 -9.71
CA LEU A 100 3.91 5.73 -8.27
C LEU A 100 4.40 4.31 -7.93
N ILE A 101 4.21 3.34 -8.83
CA ILE A 101 4.63 1.95 -8.63
C ILE A 101 5.32 1.37 -9.87
N HIS A 102 6.17 0.38 -9.64
CA HIS A 102 6.75 -0.44 -10.70
C HIS A 102 6.34 -1.90 -10.49
N ARG A 103 5.57 -2.47 -11.41
CA ARG A 103 5.15 -3.87 -11.34
C ARG A 103 6.09 -4.77 -12.15
N LYS A 104 6.70 -5.74 -11.49
CA LYS A 104 7.32 -6.90 -12.13
C LYS A 104 6.35 -8.08 -12.07
N LYS A 105 5.97 -8.63 -13.23
CA LYS A 105 5.24 -9.90 -13.28
C LYS A 105 6.25 -11.02 -13.02
N GLN A 106 6.11 -11.73 -11.91
CA GLN A 106 6.80 -13.00 -11.70
C GLN A 106 5.87 -14.14 -12.13
N GLY A 107 5.92 -14.45 -13.42
CA GLY A 107 5.27 -15.60 -14.02
C GLY A 107 6.04 -15.97 -15.29
N LEU A 108 6.15 -17.28 -15.55
CA LEU A 108 6.52 -17.78 -16.87
C LEU A 108 5.36 -17.44 -17.83
N GLY A 109 5.70 -16.94 -19.01
CA GLY A 109 4.77 -17.04 -20.14
C GLY A 109 4.44 -18.49 -20.42
#